data_AF-A0AAN6DG84-F1
#
_entry.id   AF-A0AAN6DG84-F1
#
_cell.length_a   1.000
_cell.length_b   1.000
_cell.length_c   1.000
_cell.angle_alpha   90.00
_cell.angle_beta   90.00
_cell.angle_gamma   90.00
#
_symmetry.space_group_name_H-M   'P 1'
#
loop_
_entity.id
_entity.type
_entity.pdbx_description
1 polymer ?
#
loop_
_entity_poly.entity_id
_entity_poly.type
_entity_poly.pdbx_seq_one_letter_code
_entity_poly.pdbx_strand_id
1 'polypeptide(L)'
;MLFSLPVRKLSTKVISTPGFNSVESYLSYAQVAGTSPKSTVFRGSLYEISFAEFLADHLNLRRMVLQGGANDGGIDMQATWNLKQLKRVSEKPAGAYLGPALKHVVPFVEQKQNDAFKVRLYVQCKCWKRSKMDAKMVRELTGTFADFFAREKLQNRALVMFVTPTGATKVGLANFDTSVVPMIFVKFSVPELKSPGLDPYTAENYIKGRAESFYCNPIAQALLSGLDWKTFANTIVRNQK
;
A
#
# COMPACT_ATOMS: atom_id res chain seq x y z
N MET A 1 -7.32 40.05 -14.08
CA MET A 1 -7.45 38.65 -14.55
C MET A 1 -6.25 37.87 -14.03
N LEU A 2 -6.44 37.01 -13.03
CA LEU A 2 -5.38 36.14 -12.50
C LEU A 2 -5.39 34.84 -13.30
N PHE A 3 -4.38 34.63 -14.13
CA PHE A 3 -4.19 33.40 -14.87
C PHE A 3 -3.76 32.28 -13.91
N SER A 4 -4.65 31.31 -13.73
CA SER A 4 -4.36 30.01 -13.11
C SER A 4 -3.38 29.24 -13.99
N LEU A 5 -2.17 28.98 -13.47
CA LEU A 5 -1.22 28.08 -14.13
C LEU A 5 -1.67 26.62 -13.94
N PRO A 6 -1.59 25.77 -14.98
CA PRO A 6 -1.95 24.38 -14.85
C PRO A 6 -0.97 23.65 -13.93
N VAL A 7 -1.50 22.97 -12.92
CA VAL A 7 -0.76 22.03 -12.08
C VAL A 7 -0.23 20.92 -12.98
N ARG A 8 1.07 20.97 -13.32
CA ARG A 8 1.77 19.86 -13.99
C ARG A 8 1.67 18.63 -13.09
N LYS A 9 0.92 17.62 -13.51
CA LYS A 9 0.98 16.27 -12.94
C LYS A 9 2.43 15.81 -12.99
N LEU A 10 3.08 15.73 -11.83
CA LEU A 10 4.41 15.15 -11.71
C LEU A 10 4.29 13.66 -12.08
N SER A 11 4.91 13.27 -13.18
CA SER A 11 4.89 11.88 -13.68
C SER A 11 5.53 10.94 -12.65
N THR A 12 4.71 10.05 -12.10
CA THR A 12 5.12 8.95 -11.23
C THR A 12 5.72 7.85 -12.11
N LYS A 13 7.05 7.81 -12.27
CA LYS A 13 7.69 6.74 -13.03
C LYS A 13 7.71 5.46 -12.19
N VAL A 14 6.89 4.49 -12.56
CA VAL A 14 6.90 3.12 -12.04
C VAL A 14 8.01 2.35 -12.77
N ILE A 15 8.91 1.70 -12.04
CA ILE A 15 10.02 0.92 -12.61
C ILE A 15 9.88 -0.51 -12.10
N SER A 16 9.68 -1.50 -12.97
CA SER A 16 9.53 -2.91 -12.60
C SER A 16 10.54 -3.79 -13.33
N THR A 17 10.86 -4.93 -12.72
CA THR A 17 11.66 -6.00 -13.33
C THR A 17 10.79 -7.26 -13.27
N PRO A 18 10.13 -7.74 -14.36
CA PRO A 18 10.07 -7.25 -15.73
C PRO A 18 8.91 -6.23 -15.97
N GLY A 19 9.27 -4.98 -16.23
CA GLY A 19 8.74 -4.13 -17.31
C GLY A 19 7.33 -3.53 -17.27
N PHE A 20 6.35 -4.07 -16.55
CA PHE A 20 4.97 -3.55 -16.60
C PHE A 20 4.72 -2.45 -15.55
N ASN A 21 4.13 -1.33 -15.99
CA ASN A 21 3.83 -0.16 -15.15
C ASN A 21 2.33 0.20 -15.13
N SER A 22 1.51 -0.59 -15.83
CA SER A 22 0.07 -0.40 -15.96
C SER A 22 -0.64 -1.72 -16.20
N VAL A 23 -1.93 -1.79 -15.89
CA VAL A 23 -2.79 -2.95 -16.15
C VAL A 23 -2.77 -3.30 -17.63
N GLU A 24 -2.86 -2.30 -18.51
CA GLU A 24 -2.79 -2.47 -19.96
C GLU A 24 -1.49 -3.18 -20.39
N SER A 25 -0.33 -2.63 -19.99
CA SER A 25 0.98 -3.22 -20.35
C SER A 25 1.13 -4.67 -19.88
N TYR A 26 0.58 -5.00 -18.71
CA TYR A 26 0.63 -6.33 -18.16
C TYR A 26 -0.30 -7.31 -18.90
N LEU A 27 -1.53 -6.90 -19.21
CA LEU A 27 -2.48 -7.75 -19.91
C LEU A 27 -1.99 -8.08 -21.33
N SER A 28 -1.40 -7.11 -22.04
CA SER A 28 -0.77 -7.35 -23.34
C SER A 28 0.38 -8.37 -23.23
N TYR A 29 1.23 -8.25 -22.22
CA TYR A 29 2.29 -9.24 -21.97
C TYR A 29 1.72 -10.62 -21.65
N ALA A 30 0.74 -10.71 -20.76
CA ALA A 30 0.14 -11.97 -20.36
C ALA A 30 -0.49 -12.69 -21.57
N GLN A 31 -1.07 -11.95 -22.51
CA GLN A 31 -1.59 -12.48 -23.77
C GLN A 31 -0.48 -13.07 -24.63
N VAL A 32 0.60 -12.32 -24.87
CA VAL A 32 1.75 -12.77 -25.67
C VAL A 32 2.45 -13.97 -25.02
N ALA A 33 2.59 -13.96 -23.71
CA ALA A 33 3.18 -15.05 -22.94
C ALA A 33 2.26 -16.27 -22.76
N GLY A 34 1.00 -16.20 -23.21
CA GLY A 34 0.02 -17.28 -23.05
C GLY A 34 -0.35 -17.59 -21.60
N THR A 35 -0.23 -16.61 -20.70
CA THR A 35 -0.51 -16.79 -19.27
C THR A 35 -2.01 -16.95 -19.05
N SER A 36 -2.43 -18.12 -18.58
CA SER A 36 -3.86 -18.42 -18.35
C SER A 36 -4.51 -17.40 -17.40
N PRO A 37 -5.63 -16.75 -17.78
CA PRO A 37 -6.37 -15.79 -16.94
C PRO A 37 -6.93 -16.40 -15.64
N LYS A 38 -7.02 -17.73 -15.61
CA LYS A 38 -7.49 -18.49 -14.44
C LYS A 38 -6.37 -18.81 -13.45
N SER A 39 -5.11 -18.63 -13.86
CA SER A 39 -3.93 -18.95 -13.03
C SER A 39 -3.80 -18.01 -11.84
N THR A 40 -3.14 -18.49 -10.79
CA THR A 40 -2.80 -17.69 -9.61
C THR A 40 -1.80 -16.60 -9.93
N VAL A 41 -0.84 -16.88 -10.82
CA VAL A 41 0.13 -15.91 -11.33
C VAL A 41 -0.59 -14.77 -12.03
N PHE A 42 -1.49 -15.08 -12.97
CA PHE A 42 -2.21 -14.03 -13.72
C PHE A 42 -2.94 -13.07 -12.79
N ARG A 43 -3.68 -13.65 -11.84
CA ARG A 43 -4.52 -12.91 -10.89
C ARG A 43 -3.70 -12.14 -9.87
N GLY A 44 -2.59 -12.71 -9.41
CA GLY A 44 -1.67 -12.07 -8.46
C GLY A 44 -1.06 -10.81 -9.06
N SER A 45 -0.44 -10.94 -10.23
CA SER A 45 0.20 -9.81 -10.92
C SER A 45 -0.80 -8.74 -11.36
N LEU A 46 -2.00 -9.13 -11.84
CA LEU A 46 -3.07 -8.16 -12.13
C LEU A 46 -3.49 -7.38 -10.87
N TYR A 47 -3.58 -8.06 -9.74
CA TYR A 47 -3.95 -7.46 -8.46
C TYR A 47 -2.89 -6.48 -7.95
N GLU A 48 -1.61 -6.89 -8.00
CA GLU A 48 -0.46 -6.05 -7.63
C GLU A 48 -0.40 -4.79 -8.50
N ILE A 49 -0.48 -4.93 -9.82
CA ILE A 49 -0.38 -3.80 -10.75
C ILE A 49 -1.60 -2.89 -10.65
N SER A 50 -2.81 -3.43 -10.48
CA SER A 50 -3.99 -2.61 -10.23
C SER A 50 -3.89 -1.82 -8.93
N PHE A 51 -3.30 -2.41 -7.87
CA PHE A 51 -3.07 -1.67 -6.64
C PHE A 51 -1.98 -0.61 -6.80
N ALA A 52 -0.95 -0.88 -7.58
CA ALA A 52 0.09 0.09 -7.90
C ALA A 52 -0.48 1.32 -8.64
N GLU A 53 -1.34 1.11 -9.64
CA GLU A 53 -2.07 2.21 -10.31
C GLU A 53 -2.92 3.00 -9.32
N PHE A 54 -3.70 2.30 -8.48
CA PHE A 54 -4.49 2.92 -7.42
C PHE A 54 -3.62 3.79 -6.50
N LEU A 55 -2.46 3.28 -6.07
CA LEU A 55 -1.55 4.04 -5.24
C LEU A 55 -0.99 5.27 -5.97
N ALA A 56 -0.66 5.17 -7.25
CA ALA A 56 -0.15 6.29 -8.04
C ALA A 56 -1.20 7.39 -8.26
N ASP A 57 -2.48 7.01 -8.39
CA ASP A 57 -3.60 7.94 -8.59
C ASP A 57 -4.00 8.67 -7.30
N HIS A 58 -3.91 7.99 -6.15
CA HIS A 58 -4.44 8.50 -4.89
C HIS A 58 -3.38 8.95 -3.88
N LEU A 59 -2.18 8.40 -3.96
CA LEU A 59 -1.07 8.79 -3.09
C LEU A 59 -0.01 9.51 -3.93
N ASN A 60 0.49 10.64 -3.44
CA ASN A 60 1.63 11.37 -4.03
C ASN A 60 2.93 10.56 -3.83
N LEU A 61 3.00 9.39 -4.45
CA LEU A 61 4.14 8.50 -4.46
C LEU A 61 5.16 8.97 -5.48
N ARG A 62 6.42 8.61 -5.24
CA ARG A 62 7.54 8.75 -6.16
C ARG A 62 8.38 7.49 -6.12
N ARG A 63 9.10 7.22 -7.21
CA ARG A 63 10.05 6.08 -7.29
C ARG A 63 9.37 4.76 -6.90
N MET A 64 8.17 4.53 -7.42
CA MET A 64 7.49 3.26 -7.19
C MET A 64 8.21 2.18 -7.99
N VAL A 65 8.65 1.14 -7.31
CA VAL A 65 9.33 0.00 -7.88
C VAL A 65 8.50 -1.23 -7.57
N LEU A 66 8.06 -1.94 -8.61
CA LEU A 66 7.46 -3.26 -8.43
C LEU A 66 8.60 -4.28 -8.38
N GLN A 67 8.56 -5.12 -7.37
CA GLN A 67 9.48 -6.21 -7.16
C GLN A 67 8.70 -7.50 -7.23
N GLY A 68 9.27 -8.50 -7.90
CA GLY A 68 8.73 -9.83 -7.92
C GLY A 68 9.85 -10.83 -8.15
N GLY A 69 9.80 -11.94 -7.44
CA GLY A 69 10.72 -13.06 -7.66
C GLY A 69 10.86 -13.95 -6.44
N ALA A 70 11.42 -15.14 -6.62
CA ALA A 70 11.87 -15.93 -5.49
C ALA A 70 12.98 -15.16 -4.74
N ASN A 71 12.83 -15.01 -3.42
CA ASN A 71 13.74 -14.31 -2.49
C ASN A 71 13.58 -12.78 -2.34
N ASP A 72 12.46 -12.19 -2.75
CA ASP A 72 12.17 -10.75 -2.52
C ASP A 72 11.77 -10.41 -1.08
N GLY A 73 11.74 -11.39 -0.18
CA GLY A 73 11.36 -11.21 1.22
C GLY A 73 9.86 -10.92 1.41
N GLY A 74 9.02 -11.12 0.39
CA GLY A 74 7.61 -10.74 0.45
C GLY A 74 7.38 -9.24 0.28
N ILE A 75 8.23 -8.57 -0.50
CA ILE A 75 8.05 -7.16 -0.85
C ILE A 75 7.66 -7.09 -2.33
N ASP A 76 6.39 -6.79 -2.60
CA ASP A 76 5.92 -6.68 -3.98
C ASP A 76 6.13 -5.26 -4.53
N MET A 77 6.16 -4.24 -3.65
CA MET A 77 6.40 -2.86 -4.08
C MET A 77 7.18 -2.05 -3.06
N GLN A 78 7.98 -1.12 -3.57
CA GLN A 78 8.66 -0.10 -2.78
C GLN A 78 8.39 1.27 -3.38
N ALA A 79 8.06 2.26 -2.55
CA ALA A 79 7.86 3.63 -3.00
C ALA A 79 8.39 4.64 -1.98
N THR A 80 8.50 5.89 -2.42
CA THR A 80 8.65 7.04 -1.52
C THR A 80 7.34 7.81 -1.52
N TRP A 81 6.66 7.83 -0.38
CA TRP A 81 5.42 8.56 -0.21
C TRP A 81 5.68 9.96 0.32
N ASN A 82 5.22 10.97 -0.41
CA ASN A 82 5.25 12.35 0.04
C ASN A 82 3.99 12.70 0.86
N LEU A 83 4.14 12.72 2.17
CA LEU A 83 3.08 13.02 3.13
C LEU A 83 2.64 14.50 3.12
N LYS A 84 3.27 15.40 2.35
CA LYS A 84 2.87 16.82 2.26
C LYS A 84 1.44 17.03 1.72
N GLN A 85 0.85 16.01 1.09
CA GLN A 85 -0.56 16.06 0.67
C GLN A 85 -1.54 15.97 1.85
N LEU A 86 -1.09 15.46 3.00
CA LEU A 86 -1.89 15.35 4.22
C LEU A 86 -1.86 16.69 4.96
N LYS A 87 -3.01 17.14 5.44
CA LYS A 87 -3.12 18.37 6.23
C LYS A 87 -2.62 18.09 7.64
N ARG A 88 -1.97 19.10 8.23
CA ARG A 88 -1.63 19.05 9.65
C ARG A 88 -2.90 19.25 10.47
N VAL A 89 -3.04 18.46 11.53
CA VAL A 89 -4.14 18.57 12.49
C VAL A 89 -3.57 18.59 13.90
N SER A 90 -4.28 19.21 14.83
CA SER A 90 -3.88 19.33 16.24
C SER A 90 -4.15 18.06 17.07
N GLU A 91 -4.61 16.97 16.43
CA GLU A 91 -4.86 15.70 17.12
C GLU A 91 -3.56 15.04 17.59
N LYS A 92 -3.41 14.96 18.92
CA LYS A 92 -2.44 14.07 19.56
C LYS A 92 -2.96 12.62 19.47
N PRO A 93 -2.06 11.62 19.33
CA PRO A 93 -2.49 10.23 19.35
C PRO A 93 -3.18 9.93 20.70
N ALA A 94 -4.23 9.10 20.66
CA ALA A 94 -4.91 8.68 21.88
C ALA A 94 -3.91 7.96 22.79
N GLY A 95 -3.55 8.58 23.92
CA GLY A 95 -2.50 8.10 24.82
C GLY A 95 -2.77 6.75 25.49
N ALA A 96 -3.96 6.18 25.30
CA ALA A 96 -4.47 5.01 26.03
C ALA A 96 -3.89 3.66 25.60
N TYR A 97 -3.18 3.55 24.46
CA TYR A 97 -2.65 2.29 23.94
C TYR A 97 -1.11 2.19 24.00
N LEU A 98 -0.46 3.11 24.72
CA LEU A 98 0.98 3.33 24.64
C LEU A 98 1.78 2.31 25.48
N GLY A 99 1.97 1.11 24.94
CA GLY A 99 2.99 0.17 25.43
C GLY A 99 4.43 0.72 25.27
N PRO A 100 5.46 0.06 25.85
CA PRO A 100 6.84 0.55 25.84
C PRO A 100 7.41 0.85 24.44
N ALA A 101 6.99 0.10 23.42
CA ALA A 101 7.42 0.28 22.04
C ALA A 101 7.11 1.67 21.46
N LEU A 102 6.06 2.33 21.94
CA LEU A 102 5.64 3.64 21.45
C LEU A 102 6.47 4.80 22.02
N LYS A 103 7.26 4.58 23.09
CA LYS A 103 8.12 5.61 23.69
C LYS A 103 9.20 6.15 22.74
N HIS A 104 9.56 5.39 21.70
CA HIS A 104 10.61 5.74 20.75
C HIS A 104 10.06 6.19 19.39
N VAL A 105 8.74 6.24 19.24
CA VAL A 105 8.08 6.65 18.00
C VAL A 105 7.98 8.16 17.94
N VAL A 106 8.60 8.76 16.94
CA VAL A 106 8.53 10.21 16.68
C VAL A 106 7.59 10.48 15.51
N PRO A 107 6.46 11.16 15.71
CA PRO A 107 5.52 11.48 14.64
C PRO A 107 6.20 12.19 13.47
N PHE A 108 5.82 11.88 12.23
CA PHE A 108 6.45 12.45 11.03
C PHE A 108 6.43 13.98 11.03
N VAL A 109 5.39 14.60 11.59
CA VAL A 109 5.25 16.07 11.66
C VAL A 109 6.24 16.73 12.63
N GLU A 110 6.76 15.98 13.60
CA GLU A 110 7.70 16.46 14.63
C GLU A 110 9.16 16.17 14.28
N GLN A 111 9.41 15.38 13.23
CA GLN A 111 10.77 15.06 12.81
C GLN A 111 11.48 16.29 12.24
N LYS A 112 12.62 16.64 12.84
CA LYS A 112 13.41 17.84 12.50
C LYS A 112 14.13 17.79 11.15
N GLN A 113 13.92 16.74 10.35
CA GLN A 113 14.68 16.51 9.13
C GLN A 113 14.01 17.18 7.92
N ASN A 114 14.83 17.77 7.03
CA ASN A 114 14.35 18.46 5.81
C ASN A 114 13.44 17.59 4.91
N ASP A 115 13.57 16.26 5.01
CA ASP A 115 12.84 15.27 4.23
C ASP A 115 11.85 14.44 5.07
N ALA A 116 11.45 14.90 6.26
CA ALA A 116 10.54 14.16 7.16
C ALA A 116 9.22 13.69 6.53
N PHE A 117 8.74 14.39 5.49
CA PHE A 117 7.52 14.02 4.77
C PHE A 117 7.77 13.03 3.62
N LYS A 118 9.01 12.63 3.33
CA LYS A 118 9.36 11.61 2.33
C LYS A 118 9.56 10.28 3.04
N VAL A 119 8.49 9.50 3.14
CA VAL A 119 8.45 8.25 3.90
C VAL A 119 8.63 7.08 2.95
N ARG A 120 9.41 6.07 3.35
CA ARG A 120 9.51 4.81 2.59
C ARG A 120 8.23 4.00 2.78
N LEU A 121 7.63 3.55 1.70
CA LEU A 121 6.46 2.69 1.74
C LEU A 121 6.83 1.35 1.12
N TYR A 122 6.68 0.28 1.90
CA TYR A 122 6.83 -1.09 1.43
C TYR A 122 5.45 -1.72 1.35
N VAL A 123 5.18 -2.47 0.29
CA VAL A 123 3.86 -3.04 0.03
C VAL A 123 3.98 -4.54 -0.19
N GLN A 124 3.13 -5.30 0.49
CA GLN A 124 2.87 -6.72 0.20
C GLN A 124 1.38 -6.86 -0.12
N CYS A 125 1.09 -7.32 -1.32
CA CYS A 125 -0.18 -7.77 -1.82
C CYS A 125 -0.36 -9.28 -1.67
N LYS A 126 -1.56 -9.70 -1.26
CA LYS A 126 -1.99 -11.10 -1.30
C LYS A 126 -3.42 -11.18 -1.82
N CYS A 127 -3.55 -11.59 -3.09
CA CYS A 127 -4.84 -11.80 -3.77
C CYS A 127 -5.54 -13.10 -3.35
N TRP A 128 -5.91 -13.23 -2.07
CA TRP A 128 -6.64 -14.38 -1.57
C TRP A 128 -8.13 -14.36 -1.96
N LYS A 129 -8.70 -15.53 -2.25
CA LYS A 129 -10.15 -15.65 -2.51
C LYS A 129 -10.98 -15.78 -1.23
N ARG A 130 -10.45 -16.46 -0.22
CA ARG A 130 -11.19 -16.87 1.00
C ARG A 130 -10.37 -16.69 2.27
N SER A 131 -9.07 -16.99 2.20
CA SER A 131 -8.14 -16.80 3.31
C SER A 131 -8.07 -15.34 3.72
N LYS A 132 -7.92 -15.09 5.02
CA LYS A 132 -7.80 -13.77 5.65
C LYS A 132 -6.38 -13.58 6.17
N MET A 133 -6.03 -12.34 6.51
CA MET A 133 -4.80 -12.08 7.26
C MET A 133 -4.87 -12.79 8.62
N ASP A 134 -3.98 -13.75 8.83
CA ASP A 134 -3.88 -14.53 10.05
C ASP A 134 -2.63 -14.16 10.86
N ALA A 135 -2.50 -14.81 12.00
CA ALA A 135 -1.36 -14.63 12.90
C ALA A 135 -0.02 -14.99 12.25
N LYS A 136 -0.01 -15.95 11.31
CA LYS A 136 1.20 -16.40 10.63
C LYS A 136 1.70 -15.32 9.68
N MET A 137 0.82 -14.78 8.84
CA MET A 137 1.14 -13.69 7.92
C MET A 137 1.71 -12.47 8.64
N VAL A 138 1.10 -12.08 9.76
CA VAL A 138 1.59 -10.93 10.55
C VAL A 138 3.00 -11.19 11.12
N ARG A 139 3.29 -12.41 11.59
CA ARG A 139 4.62 -12.77 12.08
C ARG A 139 5.66 -12.77 10.96
N GLU A 140 5.30 -13.26 9.77
CA GLU A 140 6.17 -13.24 8.59
C GLU A 140 6.52 -11.80 8.19
N LEU A 141 5.53 -10.91 8.10
CA LEU A 141 5.74 -9.48 7.85
C LEU A 141 6.59 -8.85 8.95
N THR A 142 6.27 -9.13 10.22
CA THR A 142 7.00 -8.55 11.35
C THR A 142 8.46 -8.98 11.35
N GLY A 143 8.75 -10.28 11.15
CA GLY A 143 10.13 -10.78 11.09
C GLY A 143 10.91 -10.16 9.92
N THR A 144 10.30 -10.11 8.74
CA THR A 144 10.91 -9.51 7.54
C THR A 144 11.28 -8.05 7.77
N PHE A 145 10.32 -7.25 8.23
CA PHE A 145 10.49 -5.80 8.28
C PHE A 145 11.16 -5.29 9.56
N ALA A 146 11.04 -5.98 10.69
CA ALA A 146 11.74 -5.59 11.90
C ALA A 146 13.26 -5.64 11.70
N ASP A 147 13.77 -6.75 11.17
CA ASP A 147 15.20 -6.94 10.91
C ASP A 147 15.69 -6.02 9.80
N PHE A 148 14.90 -5.87 8.73
CA PHE A 148 15.22 -4.98 7.63
C PHE A 148 15.27 -3.51 8.07
N PHE A 149 14.27 -3.02 8.82
CA PHE A 149 14.26 -1.64 9.31
C PHE A 149 15.37 -1.39 10.34
N ALA A 150 15.71 -2.38 11.15
CA ALA A 150 16.85 -2.32 12.05
C ALA A 150 18.16 -2.08 11.29
N ARG A 151 18.44 -2.92 10.30
CA ARG A 151 19.66 -2.86 9.48
C ARG A 151 19.77 -1.57 8.67
N GLU A 152 18.68 -1.18 8.01
CA GLU A 152 18.65 -0.01 7.12
C GLU A 152 18.40 1.32 7.85
N LYS A 153 18.29 1.30 9.19
CA LYS A 153 18.01 2.47 10.04
C LYS A 153 16.75 3.24 9.60
N LEU A 154 15.70 2.49 9.28
CA LEU A 154 14.42 3.00 8.79
C LEU A 154 13.37 3.21 9.89
N GLN A 155 13.76 3.08 11.16
CA GLN A 155 12.88 3.39 12.29
C GLN A 155 12.36 4.82 12.15
N ASN A 156 11.05 4.99 12.34
CA ASN A 156 10.36 6.26 12.17
C ASN A 156 10.44 6.86 10.75
N ARG A 157 10.88 6.13 9.73
CA ARG A 157 11.05 6.63 8.35
C ARG A 157 10.38 5.77 7.28
N ALA A 158 9.78 4.66 7.69
CA ALA A 158 9.13 3.72 6.82
C ALA A 158 7.76 3.26 7.36
N LEU A 159 6.89 2.89 6.44
CA LEU A 159 5.61 2.22 6.68
C LEU A 159 5.57 0.95 5.83
N VAL A 160 4.88 -0.06 6.35
CA VAL A 160 4.56 -1.28 5.61
C VAL A 160 3.06 -1.28 5.33
N MET A 161 2.66 -1.63 4.11
CA MET A 161 1.28 -1.75 3.72
C MET A 161 0.99 -3.21 3.32
N PHE A 162 0.08 -3.84 4.03
CA PHE A 162 -0.42 -5.17 3.68
C PHE A 162 -1.79 -5.07 3.02
N VAL A 163 -1.93 -5.68 1.86
CA VAL A 163 -3.05 -5.46 0.95
C VAL A 163 -3.66 -6.79 0.56
N THR A 164 -4.96 -6.94 0.77
CA THR A 164 -5.69 -8.16 0.41
C THR A 164 -7.16 -7.84 0.15
N PRO A 165 -7.88 -8.58 -0.71
CA PRO A 165 -9.32 -8.36 -0.89
C PRO A 165 -10.14 -8.89 0.29
N THR A 166 -9.50 -9.66 1.17
CA THR A 166 -10.15 -10.28 2.32
C THR A 166 -9.89 -9.47 3.60
N GLY A 167 -10.65 -9.75 4.66
CA GLY A 167 -10.41 -9.10 5.96
C GLY A 167 -9.24 -9.72 6.74
N ALA A 168 -9.14 -9.34 8.01
CA ALA A 168 -8.28 -10.01 8.98
C ALA A 168 -9.08 -11.03 9.81
N THR A 169 -8.42 -12.07 10.30
CA THR A 169 -8.94 -12.90 11.41
C THR A 169 -8.82 -12.12 12.72
N LYS A 170 -9.59 -12.48 13.76
CA LYS A 170 -9.50 -11.81 15.08
C LYS A 170 -8.08 -11.91 15.66
N VAL A 171 -7.47 -13.10 15.60
CA VAL A 171 -6.10 -13.33 16.09
C VAL A 171 -5.06 -12.62 15.22
N GLY A 172 -5.24 -12.61 13.90
CA GLY A 172 -4.38 -11.86 12.99
C GLY A 172 -4.42 -10.36 13.28
N LEU A 173 -5.60 -9.78 13.49
CA LEU A 173 -5.75 -8.38 13.87
C LEU A 173 -5.10 -8.07 15.23
N ALA A 174 -5.29 -8.93 16.23
CA ALA A 174 -4.63 -8.77 17.53
C ALA A 174 -3.10 -8.75 17.41
N ASN A 175 -2.51 -9.65 16.62
CA ASN A 175 -1.07 -9.65 16.37
C ASN A 175 -0.61 -8.45 15.54
N PHE A 176 -1.46 -7.97 14.63
CA PHE A 176 -1.16 -6.80 13.81
C PHE A 176 -1.06 -5.54 14.68
N ASP A 177 -1.96 -5.41 15.65
CA ASP A 177 -1.99 -4.30 16.62
C ASP A 177 -0.84 -4.34 17.62
N THR A 178 -0.34 -5.53 17.98
CA THR A 178 0.79 -5.65 18.92
C THR A 178 2.16 -5.63 18.23
N SER A 179 2.22 -5.66 16.90
CA SER A 179 3.49 -5.62 16.18
C SER A 179 4.20 -4.28 16.32
N VAL A 180 5.53 -4.34 16.42
CA VAL A 180 6.42 -3.17 16.48
C VAL A 180 6.70 -2.56 15.10
N VAL A 181 6.34 -3.26 14.02
CA VAL A 181 6.49 -2.75 12.65
C VAL A 181 5.32 -1.81 12.35
N PRO A 182 5.56 -0.59 11.84
CA PRO A 182 4.49 0.35 11.52
C PRO A 182 3.72 -0.09 10.27
N MET A 183 2.54 -0.66 10.48
CA MET A 183 1.76 -1.30 9.42
C MET A 183 0.43 -0.61 9.12
N ILE A 184 0.08 -0.60 7.84
CA ILE A 184 -1.22 -0.23 7.29
C ILE A 184 -1.82 -1.48 6.64
N PHE A 185 -3.01 -1.88 7.08
CA PHE A 185 -3.81 -2.89 6.44
C PHE A 185 -4.79 -2.22 5.46
N VAL A 186 -4.84 -2.71 4.23
CA VAL A 186 -5.75 -2.21 3.20
C VAL A 186 -6.58 -3.37 2.65
N LYS A 187 -7.90 -3.22 2.77
CA LYS A 187 -8.82 -4.11 2.05
C LYS A 187 -9.04 -3.55 0.66
N PHE A 188 -8.51 -4.20 -0.37
CA PHE A 188 -8.58 -3.73 -1.76
C PHE A 188 -9.22 -4.77 -2.66
N SER A 189 -10.28 -4.41 -3.37
CA SER A 189 -11.06 -5.36 -4.18
C SER A 189 -10.25 -5.89 -5.36
N VAL A 190 -10.55 -7.12 -5.78
CA VAL A 190 -9.92 -7.72 -6.96
C VAL A 190 -10.48 -7.04 -8.22
N PRO A 191 -9.65 -6.72 -9.23
CA PRO A 191 -10.14 -6.34 -10.55
C PRO A 191 -10.94 -7.50 -11.17
N GLU A 192 -12.14 -7.21 -11.64
CA GLU A 192 -13.06 -8.21 -12.18
C GLU A 192 -13.53 -7.82 -13.57
N LEU A 193 -13.79 -8.80 -14.43
CA LEU A 193 -14.39 -8.54 -15.74
C LEU A 193 -15.78 -7.95 -15.56
N LYS A 194 -16.10 -6.93 -16.35
CA LYS A 194 -17.42 -6.27 -16.39
C LYS A 194 -18.54 -7.26 -16.73
N SER A 195 -18.25 -8.28 -17.52
CA SER A 195 -19.20 -9.34 -17.87
C SER A 195 -18.49 -10.66 -18.18
N PRO A 196 -19.11 -11.81 -17.91
CA PRO A 196 -18.58 -13.11 -18.34
C PRO A 196 -18.42 -13.16 -19.86
N GLY A 197 -17.34 -13.81 -20.33
CA GLY A 197 -17.08 -14.00 -21.77
C GLY A 197 -16.36 -12.86 -22.48
N LEU A 198 -16.18 -11.70 -21.82
CA LEU A 198 -15.29 -10.65 -22.32
C LEU A 198 -13.83 -11.13 -22.37
N ASP A 199 -13.07 -10.57 -23.30
CA ASP A 199 -11.63 -10.87 -23.43
C ASP A 199 -10.87 -10.45 -22.16
N PRO A 200 -10.24 -11.39 -21.44
CA PRO A 200 -9.48 -11.10 -20.23
C PRO A 200 -8.14 -10.40 -20.45
N TYR A 201 -7.72 -10.19 -21.70
CA TYR A 201 -6.49 -9.45 -21.99
C TYR A 201 -6.72 -7.99 -22.41
N THR A 202 -7.97 -7.54 -22.42
CA THR A 202 -8.35 -6.16 -22.73
C THR A 202 -8.63 -5.38 -21.45
N ALA A 203 -7.88 -4.32 -21.16
CA ALA A 203 -7.96 -3.57 -19.90
C ALA A 203 -9.33 -2.91 -19.68
N GLU A 204 -9.96 -2.42 -20.75
CA GLU A 204 -11.28 -1.77 -20.73
C GLU A 204 -12.39 -2.73 -20.31
N ASN A 205 -12.16 -4.05 -20.39
CA ASN A 205 -13.12 -5.05 -19.96
C ASN A 205 -13.15 -5.23 -18.44
N TYR A 206 -12.25 -4.60 -17.69
CA TYR A 206 -12.17 -4.74 -16.23
C TYR A 206 -12.86 -3.58 -15.50
N ILE A 207 -13.48 -3.93 -14.38
CA ILE A 207 -13.79 -3.02 -13.28
C ILE A 207 -12.49 -2.85 -12.47
N LYS A 208 -12.05 -1.61 -12.29
CA LYS A 208 -10.84 -1.31 -11.52
C LYS A 208 -10.98 -1.75 -10.06
N GLY A 209 -9.89 -2.23 -9.48
CA GLY A 209 -9.82 -2.48 -8.04
C GLY A 209 -10.05 -1.19 -7.24
N ARG A 210 -10.68 -1.31 -6.08
CA ARG A 210 -10.99 -0.19 -5.18
C ARG A 210 -10.58 -0.49 -3.75
N ALA A 211 -10.11 0.52 -3.03
CA ALA A 211 -9.90 0.42 -1.60
C ALA A 211 -11.25 0.49 -0.86
N GLU A 212 -11.53 -0.55 -0.08
CA GLU A 212 -12.74 -0.66 0.74
C GLU A 212 -12.50 -0.15 2.16
N SER A 213 -11.29 -0.32 2.69
CA SER A 213 -10.91 0.21 4.00
C SER A 213 -9.40 0.33 4.16
N PHE A 214 -9.00 1.23 5.06
CA PHE A 214 -7.65 1.37 5.57
C PHE A 214 -7.69 1.20 7.10
N TYR A 215 -6.70 0.53 7.65
CA TYR A 215 -6.54 0.36 9.09
C TYR A 215 -5.06 0.46 9.45
N CYS A 216 -4.71 1.18 10.50
CA CYS A 216 -3.33 1.34 10.94
C CYS A 216 -3.15 0.67 12.29
N ASN A 217 -2.03 -0.03 12.48
CA ASN A 217 -1.68 -0.49 13.82
C ASN A 217 -1.22 0.71 14.68
N PRO A 218 -1.13 0.55 16.01
CA PRO A 218 -0.76 1.63 16.93
C PRO A 218 0.55 2.35 16.56
N ILE A 219 1.59 1.64 16.11
CA ILE A 219 2.86 2.27 15.70
C ILE A 219 2.67 3.17 14.47
N ALA A 220 1.98 2.69 13.43
CA ALA A 220 1.68 3.50 12.25
C ALA A 220 0.77 4.70 12.59
N GLN A 221 -0.21 4.51 13.48
CA GLN A 221 -1.06 5.62 13.97
C GLN A 221 -0.24 6.69 14.69
N ALA A 222 0.72 6.28 15.53
CA ALA A 222 1.60 7.21 16.24
C ALA A 222 2.53 7.96 15.26
N LEU A 223 3.09 7.28 14.26
CA LEU A 223 3.91 7.94 13.22
C LEU A 223 3.11 8.97 12.40
N LEU A 224 1.87 8.64 12.04
CA LEU A 224 0.98 9.51 11.26
C LEU A 224 0.24 10.54 12.13
N SER A 225 0.47 10.55 13.45
CA SER A 225 -0.21 11.51 14.33
C SER A 225 0.17 12.96 13.99
N GLY A 226 -0.78 13.87 14.19
CA GLY A 226 -0.69 15.24 13.70
C GLY A 226 -0.92 15.43 12.19
N LEU A 227 -1.27 14.36 11.46
CA LEU A 227 -1.74 14.41 10.06
C LEU A 227 -3.20 13.94 9.96
N ASP A 228 -3.96 14.51 9.04
CA ASP A 228 -5.36 14.18 8.76
C ASP A 228 -5.56 12.82 8.04
N TRP A 229 -4.64 11.87 8.24
CA TRP A 229 -4.59 10.59 7.54
C TRP A 229 -5.93 9.85 7.53
N LYS A 230 -6.64 9.80 8.67
CA LYS A 230 -7.95 9.12 8.75
C LYS A 230 -8.97 9.74 7.80
N THR A 231 -9.06 11.07 7.79
CA THR A 231 -9.96 11.82 6.90
C THR A 231 -9.55 11.64 5.44
N PHE A 232 -8.26 11.70 5.14
CA PHE A 232 -7.70 11.47 3.82
C PHE A 232 -8.04 10.07 3.29
N ALA A 233 -7.75 9.02 4.07
CA ALA A 233 -8.03 7.63 3.70
C ALA A 233 -9.53 7.37 3.50
N ASN A 234 -10.38 7.91 4.39
CA ASN A 234 -11.84 7.81 4.25
C ASN A 234 -12.36 8.53 3.00
N THR A 235 -11.75 9.66 2.63
CA THR A 235 -12.11 10.40 1.41
C THR A 235 -11.77 9.58 0.17
N ILE A 236 -10.59 8.93 0.15
CA ILE A 236 -10.21 8.02 -0.93
C ILE A 236 -11.26 6.91 -1.08
N VAL A 237 -11.63 6.22 0.00
CA VAL A 237 -12.62 5.12 -0.04
C VAL A 237 -14.00 5.61 -0.55
N ARG A 238 -14.43 6.81 -0.16
CA ARG A 238 -15.73 7.36 -0.54
C ARG A 238 -15.80 7.79 -2.01
N ASN A 239 -14.72 8.34 -2.55
CA ASN A 239 -14.67 8.90 -3.91
C ASN A 239 -14.50 7.84 -5.01
N GLN A 240 -14.44 6.55 -4.66
CA GLN A 240 -14.33 5.42 -5.60
C GLN A 240 -15.68 4.75 -5.91
N LYS A 241 -16.79 5.33 -5.40
CA LYS A 241 -18.15 4.83 -5.63
C LYS A 241 -18.77 5.43 -6.89
#